data_AF-A0A2A5E9Z9-F1
#
_entry.id   AF-A0A2A5E9Z9-F1
#
_cell.length_a   1.000
_cell.length_b   1.000
_cell.length_c   1.000
_cell.angle_alpha   90.00
_cell.angle_beta   90.00
_cell.angle_gamma   90.00
#
_symmetry.space_group_name_H-M   'P 1'
#
loop_
_entity.id
_entity.type
_entity.pdbx_description
1 polymer ?
#
loop_
_entity_poly.entity_id
_entity_poly.type
_entity_poly.pdbx_seq_one_letter_code
_entity_poly.pdbx_strand_id
1 'polypeptide(L)'
;MGSKQTYAILFLLLLASVAGTFAVFQFYVKERWIELGKHELEEEKLRTKIKDMEEKFFRTNPEAILELWRNKKQPWMNASAQRAEFFQFIPFEPTEPPSEGVIPKFYYKEEFPKLKQQLSDEAYNNGTAINALNFGVPEPSIYGRGTNPPVSEILQHMNRYKYGMEMIRLLLRAKVTSITRLEFWPPVTAHKGLGGDIRTRTTGYTFTIRMKDLVSLLDNMRLEDQYFNIEAIKITNQNLRDANHILNVEMVVKQAGYKPISEAEAASALTADGGSNQLLTNLFGGGLRRNATEPPKVSIFKKIMMLFPF
;
A
#
# COMPACT_ATOMS: atom_id res chain seq x y z
N MET A 1 56.31 67.23 -1.18
CA MET A 1 55.91 66.07 -0.36
C MET A 1 55.18 65.09 -1.27
N GLY A 2 55.80 64.01 -1.75
CA GLY A 2 55.10 63.17 -2.75
C GLY A 2 55.77 61.86 -3.20
N SER A 3 56.93 61.46 -2.66
CA SER A 3 57.58 60.19 -3.03
C SER A 3 57.54 59.13 -1.92
N LYS A 4 57.73 59.53 -0.64
CA LYS A 4 57.77 58.57 0.47
C LYS A 4 56.42 57.91 0.79
N GLN A 5 55.30 58.62 0.61
CA GLN A 5 53.96 58.07 0.84
C GLN A 5 53.53 57.11 -0.30
N THR A 6 53.94 57.38 -1.53
CA THR A 6 53.66 56.52 -2.70
C THR A 6 54.40 55.19 -2.62
N TYR A 7 55.68 55.17 -2.19
CA TYR A 7 56.40 53.92 -1.96
C TYR A 7 55.84 53.12 -0.78
N ALA A 8 55.39 53.79 0.29
CA ALA A 8 54.75 53.12 1.42
C ALA A 8 53.42 52.46 1.03
N ILE A 9 52.60 53.13 0.22
CA ILE A 9 51.33 52.58 -0.28
C ILE A 9 51.57 51.42 -1.24
N LEU A 10 52.52 51.53 -2.17
CA LEU A 10 52.89 50.44 -3.09
C LEU A 10 53.43 49.21 -2.33
N PHE A 11 54.24 49.42 -1.29
CA PHE A 11 54.75 48.33 -0.46
C PHE A 11 53.62 47.64 0.32
N LEU A 12 52.68 48.41 0.89
CA LEU A 12 51.50 47.86 1.57
C LEU A 12 50.59 47.07 0.62
N LEU A 13 50.41 47.53 -0.62
CA LEU A 13 49.64 46.82 -1.64
C LEU A 13 50.33 45.51 -2.06
N LEU A 14 51.65 45.51 -2.19
CA LEU A 14 52.41 44.30 -2.49
C LEU A 14 52.29 43.29 -1.34
N LEU A 15 52.44 43.74 -0.10
CA LEU A 15 52.34 42.89 1.09
C LEU A 15 50.93 42.34 1.28
N ALA A 16 49.90 43.14 0.99
CA ALA A 16 48.51 42.68 0.99
C ALA A 16 48.23 41.64 -0.12
N SER A 17 48.85 41.76 -1.30
CA SER A 17 48.69 40.77 -2.38
C SER A 17 49.38 39.43 -2.06
N VAL A 18 50.55 39.48 -1.42
CA VAL A 18 51.30 38.28 -1.00
C VAL A 18 50.59 37.61 0.18
N ALA A 19 50.09 38.38 1.14
CA ALA A 19 49.29 37.85 2.24
C ALA A 19 47.96 37.25 1.75
N GLY A 20 47.29 37.89 0.78
CA GLY A 20 46.06 37.38 0.18
C GLY A 20 46.25 36.07 -0.57
N THR A 21 47.31 35.94 -1.38
CA THR A 21 47.64 34.70 -2.09
C THR A 21 48.06 33.58 -1.13
N PHE A 22 48.80 33.89 -0.07
CA PHE A 22 49.16 32.93 0.96
C PHE A 22 47.95 32.45 1.79
N ALA A 23 47.01 33.34 2.09
CA ALA A 23 45.78 33.00 2.80
C ALA A 23 44.87 32.08 1.97
N VAL A 24 44.73 32.36 0.67
CA VAL A 24 43.98 31.49 -0.26
C VAL A 24 44.63 30.10 -0.36
N PHE A 25 45.97 30.03 -0.42
CA PHE A 25 46.69 28.76 -0.43
C PHE A 25 46.48 27.97 0.88
N GLN A 26 46.60 28.63 2.04
CA GLN A 26 46.41 27.99 3.36
C GLN A 26 44.99 27.45 3.56
N PHE A 27 43.95 28.17 3.16
CA PHE A 27 42.57 27.69 3.31
C PHE A 27 42.22 26.63 2.26
N TYR A 28 42.53 26.86 0.98
CA TYR A 28 42.10 25.96 -0.10
C TYR A 28 42.85 24.62 -0.10
N VAL A 29 44.15 24.63 0.21
CA VAL A 29 44.94 23.40 0.25
C VAL A 29 44.63 22.59 1.51
N LYS A 30 44.43 23.24 2.66
CA LYS A 30 44.14 22.55 3.92
C LYS A 30 42.80 21.80 3.90
N GLU A 31 41.76 22.37 3.29
CA GLU A 31 40.48 21.66 3.10
C GLU A 31 40.64 20.43 2.22
N ARG A 32 41.38 20.54 1.11
CA ARG A 32 41.70 19.41 0.21
C ARG A 32 42.46 18.28 0.91
N TRP A 33 43.42 18.59 1.79
CA TRP A 33 44.14 17.56 2.55
C TRP A 33 43.26 16.84 3.58
N ILE A 34 42.32 17.56 4.21
CA ILE A 34 41.35 16.95 5.14
C ILE A 34 40.37 16.04 4.38
N GLU A 35 39.95 16.45 3.19
CA GLU A 35 39.07 15.67 2.32
C GLU A 35 39.76 14.41 1.78
N LEU A 36 41.02 14.53 1.34
CA LEU A 36 41.85 13.37 0.94
C LEU A 36 42.07 12.39 2.11
N GLY A 37 42.34 12.89 3.31
CA GLY A 37 42.48 12.03 4.50
C GLY A 37 41.19 11.31 4.89
N LYS A 38 40.01 11.89 4.60
CA LYS A 38 38.73 11.18 4.78
C LYS A 38 38.55 10.06 3.77
N HIS A 39 38.94 10.27 2.51
CA HIS A 39 38.90 9.23 1.48
C HIS A 39 39.84 8.07 1.81
N GLU A 40 41.05 8.34 2.28
CA GLU A 40 41.98 7.29 2.72
C GLU A 40 41.43 6.47 3.89
N LEU A 41 40.83 7.13 4.89
CA LEU A 41 40.18 6.44 6.02
C LEU A 41 38.95 5.62 5.59
N GLU A 42 38.20 6.09 4.60
CA GLU A 42 37.08 5.32 4.02
C GLU A 42 37.58 4.12 3.23
N GLU A 43 38.63 4.27 2.43
CA GLU A 43 39.27 3.17 1.72
C GLU A 43 39.83 2.13 2.69
N GLU A 44 40.49 2.55 3.77
CA GLU A 44 41.04 1.65 4.78
C GLU A 44 39.91 0.90 5.51
N LYS A 45 38.81 1.58 5.85
CA LYS A 45 37.59 0.96 6.41
C LYS A 45 36.94 -0.03 5.45
N LEU A 46 36.90 0.29 4.16
CA LEU A 46 36.36 -0.61 3.13
C LEU A 46 37.26 -1.83 2.96
N ARG A 47 38.58 -1.64 2.90
CA ARG A 47 39.56 -2.74 2.82
C ARG A 47 39.51 -3.65 4.04
N THR A 48 39.42 -3.09 5.24
CA THR A 48 39.28 -3.90 6.47
C THR A 48 37.96 -4.64 6.51
N LYS A 49 36.85 -4.02 6.09
CA LYS A 49 35.56 -4.73 5.94
C LYS A 49 35.60 -5.83 4.90
N ILE A 50 36.23 -5.59 3.74
CA ILE A 50 36.38 -6.60 2.69
C ILE A 50 37.22 -7.76 3.22
N LYS A 51 38.34 -7.49 3.91
CA LYS A 51 39.16 -8.54 4.54
C LYS A 51 38.41 -9.31 5.63
N ASP A 52 37.64 -8.62 6.48
CA ASP A 52 36.83 -9.25 7.53
C ASP A 52 35.72 -10.12 6.92
N MET A 53 35.11 -9.69 5.82
CA MET A 53 34.17 -10.50 5.05
C MET A 53 34.87 -11.68 4.37
N GLU A 54 35.99 -11.45 3.69
CA GLU A 54 36.79 -12.50 3.08
C GLU A 54 37.19 -13.54 4.12
N GLU A 55 37.71 -13.16 5.28
CA GLU A 55 38.13 -14.07 6.35
C GLU A 55 36.95 -14.86 6.95
N LYS A 56 35.82 -14.19 7.22
CA LYS A 56 34.61 -14.84 7.77
C LYS A 56 33.91 -15.74 6.77
N PHE A 57 33.95 -15.41 5.48
CA PHE A 57 33.25 -16.15 4.42
C PHE A 57 34.19 -17.01 3.56
N PHE A 58 35.51 -16.98 3.77
CA PHE A 58 36.54 -17.68 2.95
C PHE A 58 36.25 -19.17 2.76
N ARG A 59 35.63 -19.79 3.77
CA ARG A 59 35.34 -21.23 3.81
C ARG A 59 33.88 -21.57 3.55
N THR A 60 33.02 -20.58 3.37
CA THR A 60 31.58 -20.81 3.24
C THR A 60 31.16 -20.39 1.84
N ASN A 61 30.87 -21.36 0.97
CA ASN A 61 30.37 -21.08 -0.36
C ASN A 61 29.07 -20.24 -0.23
N PRO A 62 29.07 -18.95 -0.63
CA PRO A 62 27.91 -18.08 -0.45
C PRO A 62 26.68 -18.62 -1.20
N GLU A 63 26.89 -19.31 -2.32
CA GLU A 63 25.81 -19.97 -3.05
C GLU A 63 25.17 -21.10 -2.23
N ALA A 64 25.98 -21.90 -1.52
CA ALA A 64 25.47 -22.96 -0.66
C ALA A 64 24.68 -22.42 0.55
N ILE A 65 25.09 -21.28 1.12
CA ILE A 65 24.32 -20.62 2.18
C ILE A 65 23.00 -20.06 1.63
N LEU A 66 23.04 -19.41 0.46
CA LEU A 66 21.85 -18.89 -0.20
C LEU A 66 20.88 -20.01 -0.58
N GLU A 67 21.38 -21.15 -1.04
CA GLU A 67 20.57 -22.33 -1.35
C GLU A 67 19.94 -22.93 -0.09
N LEU A 68 20.71 -23.13 0.99
CA LEU A 68 20.17 -23.58 2.28
C LEU A 68 19.13 -22.61 2.83
N TRP A 69 19.35 -21.31 2.67
CA TRP A 69 18.41 -20.29 3.11
C TRP A 69 17.14 -20.26 2.25
N ARG A 70 17.27 -20.36 0.92
CA ARG A 70 16.14 -20.52 -0.01
C ARG A 70 15.33 -21.77 0.34
N ASN A 71 15.98 -22.91 0.53
CA ASN A 71 15.33 -24.17 0.90
C ASN A 71 14.59 -24.06 2.25
N LYS A 72 15.15 -23.36 3.23
CA LYS A 72 14.47 -23.08 4.51
C LYS A 72 13.31 -22.08 4.36
N LYS A 73 13.40 -21.11 3.45
CA LYS A 73 12.38 -20.08 3.23
C LYS A 73 11.24 -20.55 2.31
N GLN A 74 11.52 -21.48 1.39
CA GLN A 74 10.57 -21.94 0.37
C GLN A 74 9.24 -22.44 0.94
N PRO A 75 9.20 -23.24 2.04
CA PRO A 75 7.94 -23.66 2.64
C PRO A 75 7.08 -22.48 3.12
N TRP A 76 7.72 -21.44 3.66
CA TRP A 76 7.02 -20.23 4.09
C TRP A 76 6.50 -19.41 2.91
N MET A 77 7.27 -19.33 1.81
CA MET A 77 6.80 -18.67 0.60
C MET A 77 5.62 -19.42 -0.02
N ASN A 78 5.71 -20.75 -0.11
CA ASN A 78 4.62 -21.59 -0.61
C ASN A 78 3.37 -21.46 0.26
N ALA A 79 3.51 -21.52 1.60
CA ALA A 79 2.40 -21.31 2.52
C ALA A 79 1.83 -19.89 2.44
N SER A 80 2.66 -18.88 2.23
CA SER A 80 2.21 -17.50 2.01
C SER A 80 1.45 -17.36 0.70
N ALA A 81 1.91 -17.99 -0.38
CA ALA A 81 1.23 -17.99 -1.68
C ALA A 81 -0.13 -18.67 -1.59
N GLN A 82 -0.20 -19.86 -0.97
CA GLN A 82 -1.46 -20.55 -0.71
C GLN A 82 -2.43 -19.71 0.14
N ARG A 83 -1.91 -18.97 1.14
CA ARG A 83 -2.75 -18.06 1.93
C ARG A 83 -3.20 -16.84 1.15
N ALA A 84 -2.36 -16.33 0.25
CA ALA A 84 -2.65 -15.17 -0.58
C ALA A 84 -3.81 -15.45 -1.56
N GLU A 85 -4.01 -16.70 -1.98
CA GLU A 85 -5.12 -17.11 -2.82
C GLU A 85 -6.49 -16.77 -2.20
N PHE A 86 -6.63 -16.87 -0.87
CA PHE A 86 -7.85 -16.50 -0.16
C PHE A 86 -8.11 -14.99 -0.10
N PHE A 87 -7.07 -14.17 -0.30
CA PHE A 87 -7.17 -12.72 -0.28
C PHE A 87 -7.42 -12.20 -1.69
N GLN A 88 -8.61 -12.48 -2.23
CA GLN A 88 -9.06 -11.93 -3.49
C GLN A 88 -10.38 -11.19 -3.28
N PHE A 89 -10.54 -10.04 -3.94
CA PHE A 89 -11.85 -9.41 -4.03
C PHE A 89 -12.76 -10.26 -4.92
N ILE A 90 -14.08 -10.13 -4.75
CA ILE A 90 -15.03 -10.79 -5.65
C ILE A 90 -14.65 -10.44 -7.11
N PRO A 91 -14.42 -11.46 -7.96
CA PRO A 91 -14.03 -11.22 -9.34
C PRO A 91 -15.18 -10.55 -10.09
N PHE A 92 -14.85 -9.56 -10.89
CA PHE A 92 -15.79 -8.95 -11.83
C PHE A 92 -15.06 -8.71 -13.15
N GLU A 93 -15.78 -8.82 -14.25
CA GLU A 93 -15.22 -8.53 -15.57
C GLU A 93 -15.01 -7.03 -15.72
N PRO A 94 -13.77 -6.57 -15.96
CA PRO A 94 -13.51 -5.16 -16.19
C PRO A 94 -14.35 -4.62 -17.35
N THR A 95 -14.64 -3.33 -17.31
CA THR A 95 -15.28 -2.65 -18.44
C THR A 95 -14.27 -2.45 -19.54
N GLU A 96 -14.65 -2.80 -20.77
CA GLU A 96 -13.82 -2.54 -21.94
C GLU A 96 -13.68 -1.03 -22.17
N PRO A 97 -12.48 -0.54 -22.53
CA PRO A 97 -12.29 0.84 -22.90
C PRO A 97 -13.13 1.18 -24.15
N PRO A 98 -13.64 2.42 -24.28
CA PRO A 98 -14.29 2.85 -25.50
C PRO A 98 -13.33 2.69 -26.69
N SER A 99 -13.86 2.28 -27.85
CA SER A 99 -13.07 2.17 -29.08
C SER A 99 -12.50 3.52 -29.50
N GLU A 100 -11.38 3.50 -30.23
CA GLU A 100 -10.74 4.73 -30.72
C GLU A 100 -11.74 5.62 -31.48
N GLY A 101 -11.77 6.92 -31.13
CA GLY A 101 -12.67 7.90 -31.72
C GLY A 101 -14.03 8.06 -31.04
N VAL A 102 -14.41 7.18 -30.09
CA VAL A 102 -15.65 7.32 -29.34
C VAL A 102 -15.47 8.32 -28.20
N ILE A 103 -16.30 9.35 -28.17
CA ILE A 103 -16.30 10.34 -27.09
C ILE A 103 -16.77 9.65 -25.79
N PRO A 104 -15.97 9.66 -24.71
CA PRO A 104 -16.21 8.83 -23.52
C PRO A 104 -17.58 9.05 -22.88
N LYS A 105 -18.07 10.29 -22.90
CA LYS A 105 -19.39 10.63 -22.38
C LYS A 105 -20.53 9.90 -23.08
N PHE A 106 -20.47 9.73 -24.41
CA PHE A 106 -21.51 9.04 -25.16
C PHE A 106 -21.47 7.54 -24.89
N TYR A 107 -20.27 6.96 -24.85
CA TYR A 107 -20.07 5.58 -24.41
C TYR A 107 -20.70 5.34 -23.02
N TYR A 108 -20.41 6.21 -22.05
CA TYR A 108 -20.99 6.09 -20.71
C TYR A 108 -22.52 6.21 -20.70
N LYS A 109 -23.07 7.10 -21.52
CA LYS A 109 -24.52 7.29 -21.67
C LYS A 109 -25.23 6.07 -22.27
N GLU A 110 -24.55 5.31 -23.13
CA GLU A 110 -25.10 4.12 -23.78
C GLU A 110 -24.96 2.86 -22.92
N GLU A 111 -23.79 2.66 -22.30
CA GLU A 111 -23.48 1.43 -21.58
C GLU A 111 -24.01 1.41 -20.14
N PHE A 112 -24.01 2.55 -19.44
CA PHE A 112 -24.43 2.57 -18.04
C PHE A 112 -25.92 2.18 -17.84
N PRO A 113 -26.89 2.65 -18.64
CA PRO A 113 -28.27 2.20 -18.53
C PRO A 113 -28.45 0.71 -18.77
N LYS A 114 -27.65 0.11 -19.69
CA LYS A 114 -27.68 -1.35 -19.93
C LYS A 114 -27.28 -2.12 -18.68
N LEU A 115 -26.23 -1.68 -17.98
CA LEU A 115 -25.82 -2.29 -16.71
C LEU A 115 -26.90 -2.17 -15.63
N LYS A 116 -27.57 -1.01 -15.52
CA LYS A 116 -28.68 -0.84 -14.56
C LYS A 116 -29.86 -1.77 -14.88
N GLN A 117 -30.18 -1.88 -16.17
CA GLN A 117 -31.25 -2.75 -16.63
C GLN A 117 -30.91 -4.22 -16.35
N GLN A 118 -29.69 -4.66 -16.67
CA GLN A 118 -29.22 -6.01 -16.36
C GLN A 118 -29.39 -6.36 -14.88
N LEU A 119 -28.95 -5.47 -13.98
CA LEU A 119 -29.12 -5.68 -12.54
C LEU A 119 -30.60 -5.77 -12.12
N SER A 120 -31.45 -4.93 -12.72
CA SER A 120 -32.88 -4.90 -12.43
C SER A 120 -33.58 -6.17 -12.90
N ASP A 121 -33.23 -6.65 -14.10
CA ASP A 121 -33.75 -7.90 -14.67
C ASP A 121 -33.29 -9.12 -13.84
N GLU A 122 -32.01 -9.16 -13.44
CA GLU A 122 -31.47 -10.20 -12.54
C GLU A 122 -32.18 -10.23 -11.19
N ALA A 123 -32.44 -9.06 -10.59
CA ALA A 123 -33.17 -8.97 -9.33
C ALA A 123 -34.65 -9.39 -9.48
N TYR A 124 -35.31 -8.94 -10.54
CA TYR A 124 -36.69 -9.31 -10.85
C TYR A 124 -36.85 -10.82 -11.04
N ASN A 125 -35.95 -11.43 -11.80
CA ASN A 125 -35.94 -12.88 -12.05
C ASN A 125 -35.72 -13.70 -10.77
N ASN A 126 -35.00 -13.16 -9.78
CA ASN A 126 -34.81 -13.79 -8.47
C ASN A 126 -35.95 -13.49 -7.48
N GLY A 127 -36.93 -12.67 -7.86
CA GLY A 127 -38.03 -12.24 -6.99
C GLY A 127 -37.59 -11.28 -5.88
N THR A 128 -36.47 -10.59 -6.05
CA THR A 128 -35.91 -9.63 -5.08
C THR A 128 -36.26 -8.21 -5.49
N ALA A 129 -36.86 -7.44 -4.59
CA ALA A 129 -37.08 -6.02 -4.82
C ALA A 129 -35.80 -5.23 -4.54
N ILE A 130 -35.28 -4.52 -5.54
CA ILE A 130 -34.14 -3.60 -5.37
C ILE A 130 -34.61 -2.15 -5.44
N ASN A 131 -34.12 -1.31 -4.52
CA ASN A 131 -34.23 0.13 -4.69
C ASN A 131 -33.31 0.62 -5.82
N ALA A 132 -33.46 1.87 -6.24
CA ALA A 132 -32.56 2.50 -7.20
C ALA A 132 -31.14 2.62 -6.59
N LEU A 133 -30.30 1.61 -6.83
CA LEU A 133 -28.93 1.52 -6.33
C LEU A 133 -27.95 2.03 -7.40
N ASN A 134 -27.29 3.13 -7.10
CA ASN A 134 -26.26 3.72 -7.95
C ASN A 134 -24.84 3.55 -7.39
N PHE A 135 -24.66 2.94 -6.21
CA PHE A 135 -23.34 2.63 -5.62
C PHE A 135 -22.38 3.82 -5.44
N GLY A 136 -22.90 5.05 -5.40
CA GLY A 136 -22.11 6.28 -5.40
C GLY A 136 -21.47 6.60 -6.77
N VAL A 137 -21.98 6.01 -7.85
CA VAL A 137 -21.60 6.28 -9.22
C VAL A 137 -22.51 7.39 -9.77
N PRO A 138 -21.94 8.46 -10.38
CA PRO A 138 -22.72 9.55 -10.94
C PRO A 138 -23.53 9.09 -12.16
N GLU A 139 -24.78 9.55 -12.27
CA GLU A 139 -25.61 9.28 -13.44
C GLU A 139 -25.01 9.97 -14.69
N PRO A 140 -25.07 9.36 -15.90
CA PRO A 140 -24.49 9.94 -17.11
C PRO A 140 -24.99 11.36 -17.46
N SER A 141 -26.15 11.76 -16.94
CA SER A 141 -26.73 13.10 -17.13
C SER A 141 -25.91 14.22 -16.49
N ILE A 142 -25.04 13.91 -15.51
CA ILE A 142 -24.20 14.89 -14.82
C ILE A 142 -23.17 15.51 -15.77
N TYR A 143 -22.67 14.73 -16.74
CA TYR A 143 -21.79 15.23 -17.78
C TYR A 143 -22.65 15.96 -18.83
N GLY A 144 -23.05 17.21 -18.53
CA GLY A 144 -23.87 18.06 -19.39
C GLY A 144 -23.19 18.43 -20.73
N ARG A 145 -23.78 19.33 -21.53
CA ARG A 145 -23.36 19.61 -22.93
C ARG A 145 -21.89 20.04 -23.15
N GLY A 146 -21.12 20.38 -22.12
CA GLY A 146 -19.75 20.89 -22.28
C GLY A 146 -18.63 20.13 -21.55
N THR A 147 -18.94 19.15 -20.72
CA THR A 147 -17.91 18.45 -19.91
C THR A 147 -17.75 17.02 -20.41
N ASN A 148 -16.59 16.71 -20.97
CA ASN A 148 -16.19 15.34 -21.29
C ASN A 148 -15.24 14.85 -20.18
N PRO A 149 -15.64 13.85 -19.40
CA PRO A 149 -14.74 13.23 -18.42
C PRO A 149 -13.63 12.43 -19.14
N PRO A 150 -12.47 12.27 -18.50
CA PRO A 150 -11.42 11.39 -18.99
C PRO A 150 -11.92 9.93 -19.01
N VAL A 151 -11.39 9.13 -19.94
CA VAL A 151 -11.72 7.71 -20.10
C VAL A 151 -11.52 6.93 -18.79
N SER A 152 -10.45 7.23 -18.07
CA SER A 152 -10.11 6.58 -16.79
C SER A 152 -11.20 6.77 -15.73
N GLU A 153 -11.84 7.94 -15.67
CA GLU A 153 -12.91 8.24 -14.72
C GLU A 153 -14.17 7.42 -15.04
N ILE A 154 -14.56 7.34 -16.32
CA ILE A 154 -15.70 6.52 -16.75
C ILE A 154 -15.45 5.04 -16.46
N LEU A 155 -14.25 4.53 -16.78
CA LEU A 155 -13.90 3.15 -16.49
C LEU A 155 -13.93 2.87 -14.98
N GLN A 156 -13.45 3.80 -14.16
CA GLN A 156 -13.54 3.67 -12.70
C GLN A 156 -15.00 3.62 -12.22
N HIS A 157 -15.87 4.47 -12.77
CA HIS A 157 -17.30 4.49 -12.47
C HIS A 157 -18.01 3.20 -12.88
N MET A 158 -17.79 2.73 -14.11
CA MET A 158 -18.40 1.50 -14.60
C MET A 158 -17.88 0.26 -13.85
N ASN A 159 -16.57 0.18 -13.58
CA ASN A 159 -15.99 -0.90 -12.77
C ASN A 159 -16.51 -0.89 -11.33
N ARG A 160 -16.71 0.30 -10.74
CA ARG A 160 -17.35 0.43 -9.42
C ARG A 160 -18.80 -0.06 -9.46
N TYR A 161 -19.53 0.20 -10.53
CA TYR A 161 -20.90 -0.28 -10.71
C TYR A 161 -20.95 -1.81 -10.86
N LYS A 162 -20.12 -2.39 -11.74
CA LYS A 162 -20.00 -3.85 -11.92
C LYS A 162 -19.63 -4.57 -10.63
N TYR A 163 -18.66 -4.04 -9.88
CA TYR A 163 -18.34 -4.54 -8.53
C TYR A 163 -19.57 -4.52 -7.61
N GLY A 164 -20.40 -3.47 -7.69
CA GLY A 164 -21.66 -3.40 -6.96
C GLY A 164 -22.69 -4.43 -7.38
N MET A 165 -22.77 -4.74 -8.68
CA MET A 165 -23.61 -5.83 -9.19
C MET A 165 -23.18 -7.17 -8.60
N GLU A 166 -21.88 -7.47 -8.55
CA GLU A 166 -21.40 -8.73 -7.94
C GLU A 166 -21.74 -8.84 -6.45
N MET A 167 -21.66 -7.73 -5.71
CA MET A 167 -22.07 -7.69 -4.31
C MET A 167 -23.56 -7.94 -4.12
N ILE A 168 -24.39 -7.48 -5.05
CA ILE A 168 -25.81 -7.80 -5.06
C ILE A 168 -26.03 -9.25 -5.47
N ARG A 169 -25.30 -9.78 -6.45
CA ARG A 169 -25.40 -11.20 -6.85
C ARG A 169 -25.14 -12.13 -5.68
N LEU A 170 -24.19 -11.82 -4.80
CA LEU A 170 -23.99 -12.55 -3.54
C LEU A 170 -25.28 -12.59 -2.69
N LEU A 171 -25.99 -11.47 -2.56
CA LEU A 171 -27.26 -11.40 -1.85
C LEU A 171 -28.42 -12.10 -2.60
N LEU A 172 -28.46 -12.01 -3.92
CA LEU A 172 -29.49 -12.67 -4.73
C LEU A 172 -29.39 -14.20 -4.63
N ARG A 173 -28.16 -14.75 -4.60
CA ARG A 173 -27.94 -16.19 -4.36
C ARG A 173 -28.54 -16.66 -3.03
N ALA A 174 -28.59 -15.77 -2.03
CA ALA A 174 -29.20 -16.03 -0.74
C ALA A 174 -30.71 -15.75 -0.68
N LYS A 175 -31.39 -15.50 -1.80
CA LYS A 175 -32.85 -15.29 -1.87
C LYS A 175 -33.35 -14.17 -0.95
N VAL A 176 -32.62 -13.07 -0.90
CA VAL A 176 -33.03 -11.85 -0.20
C VAL A 176 -34.36 -11.34 -0.77
N THR A 177 -35.28 -10.91 0.11
CA THR A 177 -36.61 -10.40 -0.29
C THR A 177 -36.51 -8.99 -0.86
N SER A 178 -35.78 -8.11 -0.20
CA SER A 178 -35.54 -6.75 -0.70
C SER A 178 -34.19 -6.20 -0.29
N ILE A 179 -33.58 -5.40 -1.15
CA ILE A 179 -32.30 -4.71 -0.90
C ILE A 179 -32.60 -3.22 -0.86
N THR A 180 -32.48 -2.63 0.33
CA THR A 180 -32.80 -1.22 0.56
C THR A 180 -31.63 -0.30 0.26
N ARG A 181 -30.42 -0.67 0.70
CA ARG A 181 -29.21 0.16 0.57
C ARG A 181 -27.97 -0.71 0.47
N LEU A 182 -27.04 -0.27 -0.38
CA LEU A 182 -25.69 -0.79 -0.49
C LEU A 182 -24.72 0.39 -0.53
N GLU A 183 -23.75 0.42 0.38
CA GLU A 183 -22.78 1.51 0.48
C GLU A 183 -21.34 0.97 0.49
N PHE A 184 -20.47 1.60 -0.29
CA PHE A 184 -19.07 1.25 -0.38
C PHE A 184 -18.22 2.28 0.36
N TRP A 185 -17.46 1.82 1.35
CA TRP A 185 -16.42 2.64 1.96
C TRP A 185 -15.19 2.69 1.04
N PRO A 186 -14.40 3.78 1.12
CA PRO A 186 -13.13 3.87 0.42
C PRO A 186 -12.20 2.70 0.78
N PRO A 187 -11.41 2.19 -0.18
CA PRO A 187 -10.47 1.12 0.09
C PRO A 187 -9.37 1.61 1.03
N VAL A 188 -9.05 0.81 2.05
CA VAL A 188 -7.98 1.09 3.03
C VAL A 188 -6.86 0.07 2.84
N THR A 189 -5.62 0.55 2.79
CA THR A 189 -4.47 -0.36 2.77
C THR A 189 -4.19 -0.80 4.21
N ALA A 190 -4.45 -2.07 4.51
CA ALA A 190 -4.30 -2.62 5.86
C ALA A 190 -2.83 -2.94 6.18
N HIS A 191 -2.07 -3.36 5.16
CA HIS A 191 -0.65 -3.64 5.30
C HIS A 191 0.09 -3.30 4.00
N LYS A 192 1.23 -2.64 4.14
CA LYS A 192 2.21 -2.41 3.08
C LYS A 192 3.52 -3.06 3.53
N GLY A 193 4.04 -3.99 2.74
CA GLY A 193 5.31 -4.66 3.05
C GLY A 193 6.00 -5.13 1.79
N LEU A 194 7.27 -5.52 1.91
CA LEU A 194 8.09 -6.05 0.81
C LEU A 194 7.47 -7.25 0.08
N GLY A 195 6.52 -7.93 0.72
CA GLY A 195 5.82 -9.07 0.16
C GLY A 195 4.50 -8.74 -0.55
N GLY A 196 4.03 -7.49 -0.61
CA GLY A 196 2.74 -7.16 -1.21
C GLY A 196 1.90 -6.17 -0.41
N ASP A 197 0.85 -5.66 -1.04
CA ASP A 197 -0.13 -4.77 -0.43
C ASP A 197 -1.43 -5.54 -0.16
N ILE A 198 -1.88 -5.52 1.10
CA ILE A 198 -3.23 -6.00 1.45
C ILE A 198 -4.16 -4.79 1.45
N ARG A 199 -5.09 -4.78 0.50
CA ARG A 199 -6.15 -3.78 0.39
C ARG A 199 -7.42 -4.36 0.96
N THR A 200 -8.10 -3.58 1.79
CA THR A 200 -9.39 -3.95 2.36
C THR A 200 -10.46 -3.02 1.82
N ARG A 201 -11.66 -3.57 1.59
CA ARG A 201 -12.83 -2.80 1.18
C ARG A 201 -14.00 -3.20 2.05
N THR A 202 -14.60 -2.21 2.69
CA THR A 202 -15.78 -2.40 3.54
C THR A 202 -17.04 -2.03 2.76
N THR A 203 -18.04 -2.89 2.84
CA THR A 203 -19.35 -2.73 2.21
C THR A 203 -20.42 -2.84 3.28
N GLY A 204 -21.30 -1.86 3.32
CA GLY A 204 -22.49 -1.85 4.19
C GLY A 204 -23.71 -2.28 3.39
N TYR A 205 -24.47 -3.19 3.97
CA TYR A 205 -25.68 -3.77 3.42
C TYR A 205 -26.87 -3.42 4.31
N THR A 206 -27.99 -3.04 3.70
CA THR A 206 -29.29 -2.96 4.36
C THR A 206 -30.30 -3.69 3.49
N PHE A 207 -30.80 -4.81 3.99
CA PHE A 207 -31.68 -5.69 3.25
C PHE A 207 -32.62 -6.46 4.15
N THR A 208 -33.58 -7.12 3.53
CA THR A 208 -34.65 -7.82 4.21
C THR A 208 -34.68 -9.27 3.74
N ILE A 209 -34.58 -10.23 4.65
CA ILE A 209 -34.38 -11.65 4.36
C ILE A 209 -35.10 -12.54 5.38
N ARG A 210 -35.42 -13.78 5.04
CA ARG A 210 -35.93 -14.77 6.02
C ARG A 210 -34.79 -15.33 6.87
N MET A 211 -35.07 -15.71 8.12
CA MET A 211 -34.05 -16.26 9.03
C MET A 211 -33.27 -17.44 8.44
N LYS A 212 -33.96 -18.42 7.83
CA LYS A 212 -33.31 -19.59 7.20
C LYS A 212 -32.33 -19.18 6.09
N ASP A 213 -32.74 -18.23 5.28
CA ASP A 213 -31.98 -17.74 4.14
C ASP A 213 -30.77 -16.90 4.64
N LEU A 214 -30.92 -16.17 5.76
CA LEU A 214 -29.82 -15.45 6.42
C LEU A 214 -28.73 -16.39 6.95
N VAL A 215 -29.12 -17.48 7.63
CA VAL A 215 -28.15 -18.48 8.10
C VAL A 215 -27.39 -19.07 6.90
N SER A 216 -28.12 -19.39 5.83
CA SER A 216 -27.52 -19.92 4.59
C SER A 216 -26.56 -18.91 3.94
N LEU A 217 -26.88 -17.60 3.97
CA LEU A 217 -26.00 -16.54 3.49
C LEU A 217 -24.68 -16.51 4.27
N LEU A 218 -24.76 -16.52 5.60
CA LEU A 218 -23.58 -16.46 6.47
C LEU A 218 -22.70 -17.71 6.32
N ASP A 219 -23.32 -18.88 6.20
CA ASP A 219 -22.60 -20.13 5.96
C ASP A 219 -21.93 -20.12 4.57
N ASN A 220 -22.63 -19.67 3.52
CA ASN A 220 -22.05 -19.54 2.19
C ASN A 220 -20.87 -18.57 2.19
N MET A 221 -21.00 -17.39 2.81
CA MET A 221 -19.90 -16.41 2.92
C MET A 221 -18.68 -16.96 3.67
N ARG A 222 -18.88 -17.89 4.60
CA ARG A 222 -17.79 -18.56 5.31
C ARG A 222 -17.10 -19.64 4.47
N LEU A 223 -17.83 -20.27 3.55
CA LEU A 223 -17.35 -21.37 2.70
C LEU A 223 -16.75 -20.90 1.37
N GLU A 224 -17.01 -19.65 0.96
CA GLU A 224 -16.39 -19.07 -0.23
C GLU A 224 -14.86 -19.02 -0.10
N ASP A 225 -14.16 -19.19 -1.22
CA ASP A 225 -12.68 -19.17 -1.30
C ASP A 225 -12.08 -17.77 -1.05
N GLN A 226 -12.90 -16.79 -0.68
CA GLN A 226 -12.53 -15.39 -0.52
C GLN A 226 -12.65 -14.95 0.93
N TYR A 227 -11.78 -14.04 1.34
CA TYR A 227 -11.82 -13.49 2.69
C TYR A 227 -13.02 -12.55 2.87
N PHE A 228 -13.99 -13.00 3.68
CA PHE A 228 -15.07 -12.18 4.21
C PHE A 228 -14.94 -12.07 5.73
N ASN A 229 -15.05 -10.85 6.25
CA ASN A 229 -15.17 -10.60 7.68
C ASN A 229 -16.38 -9.71 7.95
N ILE A 230 -17.28 -10.16 8.81
CA ILE A 230 -18.46 -9.38 9.22
C ILE A 230 -18.06 -8.56 10.44
N GLU A 231 -17.93 -7.24 10.27
CA GLU A 231 -17.51 -6.34 11.34
C GLU A 231 -18.65 -6.00 12.30
N ALA A 232 -19.86 -5.86 11.75
CA ALA A 232 -21.06 -5.57 12.51
C ALA A 232 -22.28 -6.17 11.82
N ILE A 233 -23.22 -6.68 12.61
CA ILE A 233 -24.53 -7.11 12.14
C ILE A 233 -25.60 -6.66 13.16
N LYS A 234 -26.67 -6.07 12.64
CA LYS A 234 -27.85 -5.69 13.40
C LYS A 234 -29.05 -6.32 12.72
N ILE A 235 -29.79 -7.13 13.48
CA ILE A 235 -30.96 -7.84 13.01
C ILE A 235 -32.16 -7.29 13.77
N THR A 236 -33.14 -6.77 13.03
CA THR A 236 -34.38 -6.25 13.59
C THR A 236 -35.54 -7.10 13.09
N ASN A 237 -36.30 -7.66 14.02
CA ASN A 237 -37.54 -8.35 13.71
C ASN A 237 -38.74 -7.42 13.98
N GLN A 238 -39.51 -7.09 12.95
CA GLN A 238 -40.67 -6.20 13.08
C GLN A 238 -41.94 -6.92 13.53
N ASN A 239 -42.01 -8.24 13.35
CA ASN A 239 -43.18 -9.03 13.72
C ASN A 239 -42.67 -10.20 14.56
N LEU A 240 -43.15 -10.39 15.79
CA LEU A 240 -42.72 -11.52 16.64
C LEU A 240 -43.72 -12.69 16.60
N ARG A 241 -44.83 -12.58 15.85
CA ARG A 241 -45.95 -13.52 15.92
C ARG A 241 -45.86 -14.74 14.98
N ASP A 242 -45.41 -14.57 13.74
CA ASP A 242 -45.30 -15.64 12.72
C ASP A 242 -43.94 -16.37 12.62
N ALA A 243 -43.84 -17.68 12.87
CA ALA A 243 -42.55 -18.42 12.87
C ALA A 243 -41.61 -18.24 11.63
N ASN A 244 -42.10 -17.77 10.47
CA ASN A 244 -41.31 -17.43 9.29
C ASN A 244 -41.15 -15.91 9.10
N HIS A 245 -40.64 -15.22 10.11
CA HIS A 245 -40.47 -13.77 10.06
C HIS A 245 -39.46 -13.33 9.02
N ILE A 246 -39.81 -12.23 8.38
CA ILE A 246 -38.93 -11.44 7.54
C ILE A 246 -38.12 -10.52 8.47
N LEU A 247 -36.79 -10.56 8.35
CA LEU A 247 -35.85 -9.82 9.18
C LEU A 247 -35.28 -8.66 8.40
N ASN A 248 -35.18 -7.49 9.04
CA ASN A 248 -34.40 -6.37 8.51
C ASN A 248 -32.97 -6.49 9.05
N VAL A 249 -32.01 -6.64 8.13
CA VAL A 249 -30.60 -6.85 8.42
C VAL A 249 -29.81 -5.65 7.93
N GLU A 250 -29.06 -5.06 8.86
CA GLU A 250 -28.00 -4.09 8.57
C GLU A 250 -26.67 -4.78 8.87
N MET A 251 -25.79 -4.90 7.88
CA MET A 251 -24.54 -5.64 8.00
C MET A 251 -23.38 -4.88 7.38
N VAL A 252 -22.22 -4.91 8.04
CA VAL A 252 -20.98 -4.36 7.54
C VAL A 252 -20.00 -5.51 7.29
N VAL A 253 -19.59 -5.67 6.03
CA VAL A 253 -18.70 -6.73 5.59
C VAL A 253 -17.42 -6.13 5.04
N LYS A 254 -16.29 -6.61 5.52
CA LYS A 254 -14.96 -6.31 5.02
C LYS A 254 -14.46 -7.46 4.16
N GLN A 255 -14.00 -7.13 2.97
CA GLN A 255 -13.23 -8.02 2.10
C GLN A 255 -11.78 -7.57 2.06
N ALA A 256 -10.88 -8.51 1.80
CA ALA A 256 -9.46 -8.24 1.66
C ALA A 256 -8.93 -8.84 0.36
N GLY A 257 -8.25 -8.00 -0.43
CA GLY A 257 -7.55 -8.38 -1.63
C GLY A 257 -6.05 -8.18 -1.45
N TYR A 258 -5.26 -9.17 -1.82
CA TYR A 258 -3.82 -9.14 -1.84
C TYR A 258 -3.35 -8.80 -3.25
N LYS A 259 -2.56 -7.73 -3.36
CA LYS A 259 -1.86 -7.38 -4.60
C LYS A 259 -0.37 -7.68 -4.40
N PRO A 260 0.21 -8.66 -5.11
CA PRO A 260 1.65 -8.85 -5.08
C PRO A 260 2.34 -7.62 -5.67
N ILE A 261 3.47 -7.23 -5.10
CA ILE A 261 4.34 -6.22 -5.70
C ILE A 261 4.89 -6.81 -7.00
N SER A 262 4.76 -6.08 -8.11
CA SER A 262 5.31 -6.53 -9.38
C SER A 262 6.85 -6.58 -9.31
N GLU A 263 7.49 -7.51 -10.02
CA GLU A 263 8.97 -7.63 -10.01
C GLU A 263 9.66 -6.31 -10.42
N ALA A 264 9.02 -5.49 -11.27
CA ALA A 264 9.48 -4.17 -11.66
C ALA A 264 9.41 -3.12 -10.51
N GLU A 265 8.39 -3.19 -9.66
CA GLU A 265 8.26 -2.34 -8.47
C GLU A 265 9.21 -2.82 -7.35
N ALA A 266 9.42 -4.14 -7.22
CA ALA A 266 10.40 -4.71 -6.29
C ALA A 266 11.84 -4.33 -6.67
N ALA A 267 12.17 -4.37 -7.97
CA ALA A 267 13.47 -3.94 -8.49
C ALA A 267 13.67 -2.42 -8.30
N SER A 268 12.63 -1.62 -8.53
CA SER A 268 12.69 -0.17 -8.32
C SER A 268 12.87 0.20 -6.84
N ALA A 269 12.25 -0.53 -5.91
CA ALA A 269 12.45 -0.36 -4.47
C ALA A 269 13.86 -0.75 -4.00
N LEU A 270 14.49 -1.73 -4.66
CA LEU A 270 15.89 -2.10 -4.43
C LEU A 270 16.87 -1.03 -4.94
N THR A 271 16.50 -0.26 -5.95
CA THR A 271 17.33 0.81 -6.52
C THR A 271 17.11 2.20 -5.91
N ALA A 272 15.95 2.44 -5.28
CA ALA A 272 15.60 3.74 -4.73
C ALA A 272 16.27 4.05 -3.37
N ASP A 273 16.71 3.03 -2.64
CA ASP A 273 17.46 3.19 -1.39
C ASP A 273 18.96 3.08 -1.69
N GLY A 274 19.51 4.18 -2.22
CA GLY A 274 20.94 4.34 -2.47
C GLY A 274 21.73 4.30 -1.16
N GLY A 275 22.04 3.09 -0.69
CA GLY A 275 22.82 2.89 0.53
C GLY A 275 22.68 1.46 1.03
N SER A 276 23.61 0.59 0.61
CA SER A 276 23.72 -0.84 0.90
C SER A 276 23.79 -1.25 2.39
N ASN A 277 23.55 -0.33 3.34
CA ASN A 277 23.53 -0.60 4.78
C ASN A 277 22.13 -0.78 5.40
N GLN A 278 21.05 -0.34 4.77
CA GLN A 278 19.70 -0.55 5.35
C GLN A 278 19.18 -1.98 5.15
N LEU A 279 19.62 -2.67 4.09
CA LEU A 279 19.20 -4.03 3.77
C LEU A 279 19.61 -5.05 4.84
N LEU A 280 20.81 -4.96 5.42
CA LEU A 280 21.24 -5.88 6.48
C LEU A 280 20.50 -5.61 7.80
N THR A 281 20.17 -4.35 8.09
CA THR A 281 19.45 -4.00 9.33
C THR A 281 17.99 -4.46 9.27
N ASN A 282 17.37 -4.42 8.09
CA ASN A 282 15.99 -4.86 7.88
C ASN A 282 15.84 -6.37 7.61
N LEU A 283 16.87 -7.05 7.07
CA LEU A 283 16.85 -8.52 6.91
C LEU A 283 17.03 -9.26 8.25
N PHE A 284 17.74 -8.69 9.22
CA PHE A 284 18.10 -9.36 10.47
C PHE A 284 17.45 -8.75 11.73
N GLY A 285 16.73 -7.62 11.61
CA GLY A 285 16.22 -6.83 12.74
C GLY A 285 14.70 -6.75 12.90
N GLY A 286 13.93 -7.69 12.34
CA GLY A 286 12.46 -7.70 12.41
C GLY A 286 11.88 -8.08 13.78
N GLY A 287 12.32 -7.43 14.86
CA GLY A 287 11.69 -7.48 16.18
C GLY A 287 10.69 -6.33 16.32
N LEU A 288 9.43 -6.67 16.61
CA LEU A 288 8.31 -5.78 16.97
C LEU A 288 8.74 -4.44 17.60
N ARG A 289 8.77 -3.35 16.81
CA ARG A 289 8.83 -2.00 17.36
C ARG A 289 7.42 -1.49 17.62
N ARG A 290 6.96 -1.64 18.87
CA ARG A 290 5.88 -0.84 19.43
C ARG A 290 6.33 0.63 19.46
N ASN A 291 5.49 1.52 18.94
CA ASN A 291 5.62 2.96 19.16
C ASN A 291 5.55 3.24 20.66
N ALA A 292 6.67 3.65 21.26
CA ALA A 292 6.71 4.27 22.58
C ALA A 292 7.57 5.52 22.48
N THR A 293 6.93 6.65 22.69
CA THR A 293 7.52 7.99 22.82
C THR A 293 8.61 8.00 23.89
N GLU A 294 9.77 8.56 23.55
CA GLU A 294 10.95 8.68 24.42
C GLU A 294 10.72 9.58 25.65
N PRO A 295 11.42 9.27 26.77
CA PRO A 295 12.07 10.31 27.57
C PRO A 295 13.58 10.02 27.73
N PRO A 296 14.37 10.99 28.24
CA PRO A 296 15.69 11.32 27.71
C PRO A 296 16.83 10.36 28.09
N LYS A 297 17.84 10.38 27.23
CA LYS A 297 19.09 9.60 27.29
C LYS A 297 19.83 9.77 28.62
N VAL A 298 19.79 8.73 29.45
CA VAL A 298 20.85 8.47 30.44
C VAL A 298 21.68 7.30 29.92
N SER A 299 22.97 7.56 29.75
CA SER A 299 23.98 6.64 29.23
C SER A 299 23.94 5.25 29.90
N ILE A 300 23.70 4.22 29.08
CA ILE A 300 23.72 2.79 29.44
C ILE A 300 25.07 2.38 30.05
N PHE A 301 26.15 3.12 29.76
CA PHE A 301 27.46 2.89 30.37
C PHE A 301 27.52 3.19 31.87
N LYS A 302 26.63 4.03 32.41
CA LYS A 302 26.57 4.31 33.86
C LYS A 302 25.80 3.24 34.65
N LYS A 303 24.99 2.42 33.97
CA LYS A 303 24.14 1.39 34.59
C LYS A 303 24.84 0.02 34.69
N ILE A 304 25.82 -0.25 33.81
CA ILE A 304 26.61 -1.49 33.83
C ILE A 304 27.75 -1.42 34.86
N MET A 305 28.28 -0.22 35.15
CA MET A 305 29.34 -0.04 36.16
C MET A 305 28.87 -0.07 37.63
N MET A 306 27.56 -0.16 37.89
CA MET A 306 27.00 -0.24 39.26
C MET A 306 26.54 -1.66 39.66
N LEU A 307 26.78 -2.68 38.82
CA LEU A 307 26.28 -4.05 39.04
C LEU A 307 27.37 -5.11 39.29
N PHE A 308 28.63 -4.72 39.47
CA PHE A 308 29.70 -5.62 39.92
C PHE A 308 30.45 -4.99 41.10
N PRO A 309 30.37 -5.56 42.31
CA PRO A 309 31.17 -5.11 43.44
C PRO A 309 32.53 -5.82 43.43
N PHE A 310 33.60 -5.06 43.23
CA PHE A 310 34.92 -5.30 43.80
C PHE A 310 35.54 -3.96 44.12
#